data_AF-A0A442XXB3-F1
#
_entry.id   AF-A0A442XXB3-F1
#
_cell.length_a   1.000
_cell.length_b   1.000
_cell.length_c   1.000
_cell.angle_alpha   90.00
_cell.angle_beta   90.00
_cell.angle_gamma   90.00
#
_symmetry.space_group_name_H-M   'P 1'
#
loop_
_entity.id
_entity.type
_entity.pdbx_description
1 polymer ?
#
loop_
_entity_poly.entity_id
_entity_poly.type
_entity_poly.pdbx_seq_one_letter_code
_entity_poly.pdbx_strand_id
1 'polypeptide(L)' 'MTAGNAAIDLAERRVEQECAAGVRRIQAAVRGQYEAVEISPFCECGERIPDARRQAMPRATRCIDCETFIERQSRRRA' A
#
# COMPACT_ATOMS: atom_id res chain seq x y z
N MET A 1 38.96 -28.66 3.20
CA MET A 1 38.00 -28.34 2.13
C MET A 1 36.73 -27.85 2.81
N THR A 2 36.52 -26.54 2.81
CA THR A 2 35.39 -25.88 3.46
C THR A 2 34.11 -26.31 2.75
N ALA A 3 33.26 -27.09 3.42
CA ALA A 3 31.89 -27.30 2.97
C ALA A 3 31.22 -25.92 2.99
N GLY A 4 31.19 -25.27 1.82
CA GLY A 4 30.90 -23.86 1.67
C GLY A 4 29.47 -23.51 2.06
N ASN A 5 29.28 -22.27 2.50
CA ASN A 5 28.01 -21.69 2.95
C ASN A 5 26.91 -21.60 1.87
N ALA A 6 26.97 -22.40 0.81
CA ALA A 6 26.06 -22.36 -0.33
C ALA A 6 24.58 -22.49 0.04
N ALA A 7 24.26 -23.22 1.12
CA ALA A 7 22.89 -23.30 1.65
C ALA A 7 22.43 -21.97 2.26
N ILE A 8 23.33 -21.26 2.94
CA ILE A 8 23.08 -19.93 3.51
C ILE A 8 22.94 -18.91 2.37
N ASP A 9 23.86 -18.93 1.40
CA ASP A 9 23.80 -18.04 0.23
C ASP A 9 22.50 -18.23 -0.59
N LEU A 10 21.99 -19.48 -0.66
CA LEU A 10 20.71 -19.76 -1.29
C LEU A 10 19.53 -19.20 -0.48
N ALA A 11 19.57 -19.35 0.85
CA ALA A 11 18.54 -18.81 1.74
C ALA A 11 18.48 -17.27 1.68
N GLU A 12 19.62 -16.60 1.71
CA GLU A 12 19.73 -15.14 1.61
C GLU A 12 19.13 -14.62 0.29
N ARG A 13 19.52 -15.22 -0.84
CA ARG A 13 18.93 -14.89 -2.15
C ARG A 13 17.42 -15.09 -2.18
N ARG A 14 16.88 -16.09 -1.47
CA ARG A 14 15.44 -16.30 -1.41
C ARG A 14 14.74 -15.19 -0.62
N VAL A 15 15.31 -14.77 0.50
CA VAL A 15 14.79 -13.64 1.28
C VAL A 15 14.74 -12.38 0.42
N GLU A 16 15.82 -12.07 -0.29
CA GLU A 16 15.87 -10.90 -1.18
C GLU A 16 14.79 -10.95 -2.27
N GLN A 17 14.59 -12.12 -2.89
CA GLN A 17 13.57 -12.31 -3.92
C GLN A 17 12.15 -12.08 -3.38
N GLU A 18 11.84 -12.62 -2.20
CA GLU A 18 10.52 -12.46 -1.58
C GLU A 18 10.28 -11.02 -1.15
N CYS A 19 11.27 -10.36 -0.55
CA CYS A 19 11.20 -8.94 -0.21
C CYS A 19 10.97 -8.08 -1.47
N ALA A 20 11.74 -8.31 -2.53
CA ALA A 20 11.59 -7.59 -3.79
C ALA A 20 10.22 -7.84 -4.44
N ALA A 21 9.70 -9.07 -4.38
CA ALA A 21 8.37 -9.41 -4.87
C ALA A 21 7.27 -8.69 -4.08
N GLY A 22 7.38 -8.64 -2.75
CA GLY A 22 6.47 -7.90 -1.88
C GLY A 22 6.46 -6.40 -2.16
N VAL A 23 7.65 -5.78 -2.26
CA VAL A 23 7.79 -4.35 -2.60
C VAL A 23 7.19 -4.05 -3.97
N ARG A 24 7.49 -4.86 -4.99
CA ARG A 24 6.91 -4.66 -6.35
C ARG A 24 5.39 -4.73 -6.35
N ARG A 25 4.80 -5.64 -5.56
CA ARG A 25 3.34 -5.75 -5.43
C ARG A 25 2.73 -4.48 -4.87
N ILE A 26 3.31 -3.91 -3.81
CA ILE A 26 2.84 -2.66 -3.19
C ILE A 26 3.03 -1.49 -4.16
N GLN A 27 4.21 -1.38 -4.79
CA GLN A 27 4.48 -0.35 -5.81
C GLN A 27 3.49 -0.39 -6.97
N ALA A 28 3.11 -1.59 -7.44
CA ALA A 28 2.10 -1.74 -8.49
C ALA A 28 0.73 -1.22 -8.05
N ALA A 29 0.31 -1.50 -6.81
CA ALA A 29 -0.97 -1.05 -6.27
C ALA A 29 -1.06 0.48 -6.05
N VAL A 30 0.09 1.13 -5.82
CA VAL A 30 0.13 2.59 -5.55
C VAL A 30 0.58 3.44 -6.75
N ARG A 31 1.01 2.82 -7.86
CA ARG A 31 1.35 3.55 -9.09
C ARG A 31 0.14 4.34 -9.60
N GLY A 32 0.38 5.55 -10.12
CA GLY A 32 -0.69 6.43 -10.64
C GLY A 32 -1.54 7.10 -9.55
N GLN A 33 -1.19 6.97 -8.26
CA GLN A 33 -1.90 7.65 -7.18
C GLN A 33 -1.75 9.19 -7.17
N TYR A 34 -0.82 9.73 -7.96
CA TYR A 34 -0.53 11.16 -8.08
C TYR A 34 -0.98 11.77 -9.42
N GLU A 35 -1.58 10.98 -10.31
CA GLU A 35 -2.17 11.52 -11.54
C GLU A 35 -3.38 12.39 -11.18
N ALA A 36 -3.48 13.55 -11.84
CA ALA A 36 -4.59 14.47 -11.64
C ALA A 36 -5.89 13.80 -12.10
N VAL A 37 -6.82 13.61 -11.17
CA VAL A 37 -8.16 13.09 -11.44
C VAL A 37 -9.16 14.01 -10.76
N GLU A 38 -10.22 14.38 -11.46
CA GLU A 38 -11.35 15.05 -10.83
C GLU A 38 -12.06 14.07 -9.90
N ILE A 39 -12.07 14.39 -8.61
CA ILE A 39 -12.66 13.55 -7.57
C ILE A 39 -13.57 14.44 -6.73
N SER A 40 -14.79 13.95 -6.46
CA SER A 40 -15.75 14.61 -5.57
C SER A 40 -15.07 15.04 -4.28
N PRO A 41 -15.28 16.28 -3.79
CA PRO A 41 -14.72 16.74 -2.52
C PRO A 41 -15.35 16.05 -1.30
N PHE A 42 -16.44 15.31 -1.48
CA PHE A 42 -17.19 14.63 -0.41
C PHE A 42 -16.99 13.13 -0.42
N CYS A 43 -16.93 12.55 0.78
CA CYS A 43 -16.99 11.11 1.01
C CYS A 43 -18.43 10.60 0.92
N GLU A 44 -18.60 9.30 0.70
CA GLU A 44 -19.91 8.61 0.72
C GLU A 44 -20.66 8.75 2.06
N CYS A 45 -19.95 9.01 3.17
CA CYS A 45 -20.59 9.32 4.46
C CYS A 45 -21.24 10.72 4.50
N GLY A 46 -21.03 11.55 3.47
CA GLY A 46 -21.54 12.92 3.37
C GLY A 46 -20.56 13.99 3.88
N GLU A 47 -19.47 13.61 4.54
CA GLU A 47 -18.47 14.56 5.05
C GLU A 47 -17.53 15.03 3.94
N ARG A 48 -17.13 16.30 4.00
CA ARG A 48 -16.08 16.84 3.12
C ARG A 48 -14.74 16.19 3.48
N ILE A 49 -14.03 15.69 2.47
CA ILE A 49 -12.69 15.14 2.64
C ILE A 49 -11.71 16.30 2.91
N PRO A 50 -10.99 16.29 4.04
CA PRO A 50 -10.07 17.38 4.39
C PRO A 50 -8.95 17.57 3.37
N ASP A 51 -8.54 18.82 3.13
CA ASP A 51 -7.47 19.13 2.17
C ASP A 51 -6.13 18.50 2.57
N ALA A 52 -5.82 18.44 3.87
CA ALA A 52 -4.65 17.74 4.39
C ALA A 52 -4.63 16.24 4.01
N ARG A 53 -5.81 15.58 3.93
CA ARG A 53 -5.92 14.19 3.49
C ARG A 53 -5.57 14.03 2.02
N ARG A 54 -5.99 14.98 1.17
CA ARG A 54 -5.66 15.00 -0.26
C ARG A 54 -4.22 15.40 -0.53
N GLN A 55 -3.65 16.29 0.27
CA GLN A 55 -2.22 16.62 0.18
C GLN A 55 -1.35 15.38 0.47
N ALA A 56 -1.73 14.57 1.46
CA ALA A 56 -1.05 13.31 1.75
C ALA A 56 -1.34 12.21 0.72
N MET A 57 -2.56 12.16 0.17
CA MET A 57 -2.98 11.18 -0.84
C MET A 57 -3.93 11.84 -1.85
N PRO A 58 -3.41 12.31 -3.00
CA PRO A 58 -4.18 13.13 -3.95
C PRO A 58 -5.50 12.50 -4.41
N ARG A 59 -5.51 11.17 -4.50
CA ARG A 59 -6.69 10.40 -4.94
C ARG A 59 -7.58 9.87 -3.81
N ALA A 60 -7.51 10.44 -2.60
CA ALA A 60 -8.38 10.05 -1.51
C ALA A 60 -9.87 10.25 -1.89
N THR A 61 -10.65 9.17 -1.84
CA THR A 61 -12.11 9.16 -2.08
C THR A 61 -12.92 9.01 -0.80
N ARG A 62 -12.25 8.80 0.34
CA ARG A 62 -12.88 8.66 1.66
C ARG A 62 -12.27 9.59 2.69
N CYS A 63 -13.08 9.98 3.68
CA CYS A 63 -12.57 10.62 4.89
C CYS A 63 -11.70 9.60 5.67
N ILE A 64 -10.92 10.12 6.62
CA ILE A 64 -9.98 9.28 7.39
C ILE A 64 -10.70 8.21 8.21
N ASP A 65 -11.90 8.50 8.72
CA ASP A 65 -12.67 7.58 9.55
C ASP A 65 -13.22 6.41 8.74
N CYS A 66 -13.85 6.71 7.60
CA CYS A 66 -14.34 5.68 6.67
C CYS A 66 -13.19 4.81 6.13
N GLU A 67 -12.06 5.41 5.75
CA GLU A 67 -10.91 4.63 5.26
C GLU A 67 -10.37 3.72 6.36
N THR A 68 -10.18 4.24 7.58
CA THR A 68 -9.72 3.47 8.74
C THR A 68 -10.65 2.30 9.05
N PHE A 69 -11.96 2.52 8.96
CA PHE A 69 -12.95 1.48 9.19
C PHE A 69 -12.86 0.36 8.14
N ILE A 70 -12.81 0.72 6.85
CA ILE A 70 -12.72 -0.25 5.75
C ILE A 70 -11.41 -1.03 5.82
N GLU A 71 -10.28 -0.37 6.06
CA GLU A 71 -8.99 -1.06 6.22
C GLU A 71 -9.02 -2.06 7.38
N ARG A 72 -9.62 -1.68 8.52
CA ARG A 72 -9.80 -2.58 9.66
C ARG A 72 -10.66 -3.80 9.30
N GLN A 73 -11.71 -3.62 8.51
CA GLN A 73 -12.53 -4.74 8.04
C GLN A 73 -11.75 -5.65 7.09
N SER A 74 -11.04 -5.08 6.12
CA SER A 74 -10.25 -5.84 5.14
C SER A 74 -9.18 -6.68 5.82
N ARG A 75 -8.48 -6.14 6.83
CA ARG A 75 -7.49 -6.89 7.62
C ARG A 75 -8.06 -8.06 8.42
N ARG A 76 -9.35 -8.02 8.80
CA ARG A 76 -10.01 -9.14 9.50
C ARG A 76 -10.46 -10.25 8.56
N ARG A 77 -10.61 -9.94 7.27
CA ARG A 77 -11.08 -10.88 6.23
C ARG A 77 -9.93 -11.56 5.49
N ALA A 78 -8.76 -10.95 5.47
CA ALA A 78 -7.52 -11.52 4.94
C ALA A 78 -6.90 -12.52 5.93
#